data_AF-A0A524DEH3-F1
#
_entry.id   AF-A0A524DEH3-F1
#
_cell.length_a   1.000
_cell.length_b   1.000
_cell.length_c   1.000
_cell.angle_alpha   90.00
_cell.angle_beta   90.00
_cell.angle_gamma   90.00
#
_symmetry.space_group_name_H-M   'P 1'
#
loop_
_entity.id
_entity.type
_entity.pdbx_description
1 polymer ?
#
loop_
_entity_poly.entity_id
_entity_poly.type
_entity_poly.pdbx_seq_one_letter_code
_entity_poly.pdbx_strand_id
1 'polypeptide(L)'
;MKFKRIDIGRQGNFILALLLIHFVFFGYLCNIYKKEIGGSIIFLHEVMFNPASFFAPIILFIIIFILVFREPFYEYGLRNAIWTIPIIILESWIWYWFIYGFTFDLIIYYFTRIQGYLTILSLVVVVLSASFVGAIAKVKYEEYTRLELES
;
A
#
# COMPACT_ATOMS: atom_id res chain seq x y z
N MET A 1 -2.87 -29.20 -20.36
CA MET A 1 -2.65 -27.86 -19.78
C MET A 1 -2.21 -28.02 -18.33
N LYS A 2 -0.97 -27.61 -17.97
CA LYS A 2 -0.49 -27.68 -16.58
C LYS A 2 -1.24 -26.62 -15.77
N PHE A 3 -2.18 -27.04 -14.93
CA PHE A 3 -2.71 -26.19 -13.87
C PHE A 3 -1.54 -25.75 -12.99
N LYS A 4 -1.17 -24.46 -13.08
CA LYS A 4 -0.22 -23.85 -12.15
C LYS A 4 -0.79 -24.09 -10.75
N ARG A 5 -0.05 -24.82 -9.90
CA ARG A 5 -0.38 -24.93 -8.47
C ARG A 5 -0.44 -23.51 -7.93
N ILE A 6 -1.65 -23.05 -7.64
CA ILE A 6 -1.88 -21.77 -7.00
C ILE A 6 -1.28 -21.90 -5.60
N ASP A 7 -0.25 -21.11 -5.33
CA ASP A 7 0.34 -21.04 -4.00
C ASP A 7 -0.57 -20.18 -3.12
N ILE A 8 -1.58 -20.85 -2.54
CA ILE A 8 -2.67 -20.25 -1.76
C ILE A 8 -2.11 -19.44 -0.58
N GLY A 9 -1.01 -19.89 0.04
CA GLY A 9 -0.36 -19.17 1.14
C GLY A 9 0.16 -17.81 0.71
N ARG A 10 0.80 -17.75 -0.46
CA ARG A 10 1.36 -16.50 -1.00
C ARG A 10 0.27 -15.51 -1.44
N GLN A 11 -0.75 -15.99 -2.14
CA GLN A 11 -1.87 -15.12 -2.53
C GLN A 11 -2.62 -14.58 -1.31
N GLY A 12 -2.72 -15.39 -0.24
CA GLY A 12 -3.33 -14.97 1.02
C GLY A 12 -2.59 -13.79 1.68
N ASN A 13 -1.26 -13.77 1.67
CA ASN A 13 -0.49 -12.66 2.25
C ASN A 13 -0.69 -11.35 1.49
N PHE A 14 -0.67 -11.40 0.15
CA PHE A 14 -0.96 -10.23 -0.67
C PHE A 14 -2.39 -9.73 -0.47
N ILE A 15 -3.39 -10.62 -0.49
CA ILE A 15 -4.79 -10.27 -0.24
C ILE A 15 -4.96 -9.65 1.15
N LEU A 16 -4.30 -10.20 2.17
CA LEU A 16 -4.33 -9.62 3.52
C LEU A 16 -3.80 -8.19 3.53
N ALA A 17 -2.69 -7.92 2.84
CA ALA A 17 -2.16 -6.56 2.74
C ALA A 17 -3.15 -5.62 2.04
N LEU A 18 -3.83 -6.07 0.98
CA LEU A 18 -4.89 -5.29 0.34
C LEU A 18 -6.05 -5.00 1.28
N LEU A 19 -6.50 -5.99 2.08
CA LEU A 19 -7.54 -5.79 3.09
C LEU A 19 -7.09 -4.80 4.17
N LEU A 20 -5.82 -4.84 4.60
CA LEU A 20 -5.29 -3.87 5.55
C LEU A 20 -5.21 -2.46 4.95
N ILE A 21 -4.81 -2.32 3.69
CA ILE A 21 -4.85 -1.04 2.98
C ILE A 21 -6.29 -0.51 2.95
N HIS A 22 -7.25 -1.36 2.57
CA HIS A 22 -8.65 -0.99 2.48
C HIS A 22 -9.25 -0.59 3.84
N PHE A 23 -9.16 -1.46 4.84
CA PHE A 23 -9.86 -1.25 6.12
C PHE A 23 -9.08 -0.41 7.11
N VAL A 24 -7.75 -0.55 7.17
CA VAL A 24 -6.93 0.15 8.17
C VAL A 24 -6.45 1.49 7.61
N PHE A 25 -5.80 1.50 6.45
CA PHE A 25 -5.28 2.74 5.89
C PHE A 25 -6.40 3.68 5.42
N PHE A 26 -7.28 3.24 4.51
CA PHE A 26 -8.41 4.07 4.09
C PHE A 26 -9.43 4.28 5.22
N GLY A 27 -9.67 3.28 6.08
CA GLY A 27 -10.53 3.47 7.26
C GLY A 27 -10.02 4.56 8.21
N TYR A 28 -8.70 4.64 8.45
CA TYR A 28 -8.09 5.73 9.21
C TYR A 28 -8.31 7.09 8.55
N LEU A 29 -8.09 7.19 7.23
CA LEU A 29 -8.33 8.44 6.49
C LEU A 29 -9.79 8.88 6.54
N CYS A 30 -10.73 7.94 6.33
CA CYS A 30 -12.16 8.21 6.42
C CYS A 30 -12.57 8.65 7.84
N ASN A 31 -11.95 8.10 8.89
CA ASN A 31 -12.25 8.50 10.26
C ASN A 31 -11.81 9.94 10.56
N ILE A 32 -10.66 10.37 10.04
CA ILE A 32 -10.14 11.73 10.25
C ILE A 32 -10.95 12.75 9.49
N TYR A 33 -11.13 12.54 8.19
CA TYR A 33 -11.72 13.57 7.31
C TYR A 33 -13.22 13.45 7.17
N LYS A 34 -13.82 12.32 7.58
CA LYS A 34 -15.25 12.04 7.46
C LYS A 34 -15.74 12.34 6.02
N LYS A 35 -16.66 13.30 5.87
CA LYS A 35 -17.18 13.76 4.57
C LYS A 35 -16.46 14.99 4.01
N GLU A 36 -15.54 15.59 4.77
CA GLU A 36 -14.84 16.82 4.41
C GLU A 36 -13.53 16.57 3.67
N ILE A 37 -13.20 15.31 3.35
CA ILE A 37 -11.98 14.96 2.63
C ILE A 37 -11.88 15.63 1.25
N GLY A 38 -13.01 16.09 0.71
CA GLY A 38 -13.04 16.85 -0.53
C GLY A 38 -12.55 16.06 -1.74
N GLY A 39 -12.13 16.79 -2.78
CA GLY A 39 -11.41 16.23 -3.91
C GLY A 39 -9.99 15.77 -3.57
N SER A 40 -9.45 16.11 -2.40
CA SER A 40 -8.07 15.76 -2.03
C SER A 40 -7.86 14.24 -1.89
N ILE A 41 -8.91 13.46 -1.64
CA ILE A 41 -8.82 11.99 -1.65
C ILE A 41 -8.33 11.44 -3.00
N ILE A 42 -8.59 12.14 -4.11
CA ILE A 42 -8.08 11.81 -5.45
C ILE A 42 -6.55 11.90 -5.46
N PHE A 43 -5.99 12.90 -4.76
CA PHE A 43 -4.57 13.16 -4.68
C PHE A 43 -4.03 12.77 -3.31
N LEU A 44 -3.90 11.46 -3.09
CA LEU A 44 -3.51 10.86 -1.81
C LEU A 44 -2.29 11.51 -1.14
N HIS A 45 -1.32 12.08 -1.86
CA HIS A 45 -0.20 12.79 -1.21
C HIS A 45 -0.67 13.96 -0.34
N GLU A 46 -1.69 14.72 -0.76
CA GLU A 46 -2.24 15.84 0.02
C GLU A 46 -2.83 15.33 1.33
N VAL A 47 -3.49 14.18 1.28
CA VAL A 47 -4.14 13.54 2.42
C VAL A 47 -3.12 12.79 3.29
N MET A 48 -2.06 12.22 2.73
CA MET A 48 -1.06 11.47 3.49
C MET A 48 -0.10 12.39 4.26
N PHE A 49 0.24 13.55 3.70
CA PHE A 49 1.20 14.48 4.33
C PHE A 49 0.54 15.69 4.97
N ASN A 50 -0.78 15.69 5.11
CA ASN A 50 -1.45 16.67 5.94
C ASN A 50 -1.11 16.43 7.42
N PRO A 51 -0.81 17.47 8.22
CA PRO A 51 -0.58 17.31 9.65
C PRO A 51 -1.71 16.61 10.41
N ALA A 52 -2.96 16.77 9.97
CA ALA A 52 -4.12 16.13 10.59
C ALA A 52 -4.10 14.59 10.48
N SER A 53 -3.41 14.06 9.49
CA SER A 53 -3.35 12.63 9.15
C SER A 53 -1.92 12.09 9.18
N PHE A 54 -1.05 12.68 9.99
CA PHE A 54 0.37 12.33 10.12
C PHE A 54 0.68 10.82 10.21
N PHE A 55 -0.19 10.02 10.85
CA PHE A 55 0.01 8.58 10.94
C PHE A 55 -0.31 7.80 9.64
N ALA A 56 -0.95 8.40 8.63
CA ALA A 56 -1.29 7.73 7.38
C ALA A 56 -0.08 7.09 6.67
N PRO A 57 1.03 7.81 6.40
CA PRO A 57 2.22 7.22 5.79
C PRO A 57 2.85 6.15 6.69
N ILE A 58 2.78 6.29 8.02
CA ILE A 58 3.30 5.31 8.97
C ILE A 58 2.49 4.01 8.92
N ILE A 59 1.16 4.12 8.88
CA ILE A 59 0.25 2.97 8.75
C ILE A 59 0.53 2.24 7.45
N LEU A 60 0.60 2.97 6.33
CA LEU A 60 0.91 2.38 5.03
C LEU A 60 2.28 1.70 5.04
N PHE A 61 3.29 2.35 5.63
CA PHE A 61 4.63 1.80 5.78
C PHE A 61 4.60 0.46 6.55
N ILE A 62 3.89 0.39 7.68
CA ILE A 62 3.77 -0.83 8.49
C ILE A 62 3.10 -1.95 7.70
N ILE A 63 2.02 -1.66 6.97
CA ILE A 63 1.30 -2.67 6.18
C ILE A 63 2.22 -3.26 5.11
N ILE A 64 2.95 -2.42 4.38
CA ILE A 64 3.89 -2.86 3.34
C ILE A 64 5.09 -3.59 3.94
N PHE A 65 5.59 -3.13 5.08
CA PHE A 65 6.64 -3.82 5.84
C PHE A 65 6.22 -5.25 6.19
N ILE A 66 5.02 -5.43 6.75
CA ILE A 66 4.48 -6.76 7.11
C ILE A 66 4.30 -7.63 5.87
N LEU A 67 3.77 -7.06 4.78
CA LEU A 67 3.61 -7.77 3.50
C LEU A 67 4.95 -8.40 3.07
N VAL A 68 6.01 -7.60 3.01
CA VAL A 68 7.32 -8.05 2.53
C VAL A 68 8.01 -8.98 3.52
N PHE A 69 7.90 -8.70 4.82
CA PHE A 69 8.50 -9.53 5.87
C PHE A 69 7.93 -10.96 5.89
N ARG A 70 6.64 -11.12 5.56
CA ARG A 70 5.96 -12.42 5.55
C ARG A 70 6.18 -13.23 4.26
N GLU A 71 6.76 -12.65 3.21
CA GLU A 71 6.98 -13.34 1.94
C GLU A 71 8.23 -14.23 2.00
N PRO A 72 8.18 -15.50 1.53
CA PRO A 72 9.32 -16.41 1.62
C PRO A 72 10.55 -15.91 0.86
N PHE A 73 10.39 -15.18 -0.24
CA PHE A 73 11.51 -14.59 -0.98
C PHE A 73 11.35 -13.07 -1.10
N TYR A 74 12.42 -12.34 -0.81
CA TYR A 74 12.42 -10.87 -0.79
C TYR A 74 12.04 -10.25 -2.16
N GLU A 75 12.46 -10.86 -3.27
CA GLU A 75 12.14 -10.40 -4.62
C GLU A 75 10.64 -10.42 -4.90
N TYR A 76 9.94 -11.45 -4.42
CA TYR A 76 8.49 -11.54 -4.55
C TYR A 76 7.77 -10.53 -3.66
N GLY A 77 8.28 -10.30 -2.44
CA GLY A 77 7.77 -9.24 -1.56
C GLY A 77 7.88 -7.85 -2.19
N LEU A 78 9.04 -7.51 -2.73
CA LEU A 78 9.25 -6.23 -3.44
C LEU A 78 8.33 -6.10 -4.65
N ARG A 79 8.20 -7.15 -5.47
CA ARG A 79 7.31 -7.14 -6.64
C ARG A 79 5.85 -6.96 -6.23
N ASN A 80 5.39 -7.67 -5.19
CA ASN A 80 4.03 -7.55 -4.69
C ASN A 80 3.76 -6.16 -4.11
N ALA A 81 4.71 -5.58 -3.37
CA ALA A 81 4.60 -4.23 -2.84
C ALA A 81 4.49 -3.18 -3.97
N ILE A 82 5.24 -3.30 -5.06
CA ILE A 82 5.08 -2.38 -6.21
C ILE A 82 3.66 -2.49 -6.81
N TRP A 83 3.09 -3.69 -6.86
CA TRP A 83 1.72 -3.90 -7.33
C TRP A 83 0.64 -3.27 -6.42
N THR A 84 0.94 -2.99 -5.14
CA THR A 84 -0.03 -2.29 -4.28
C THR A 84 -0.20 -0.83 -4.68
N ILE A 85 0.78 -0.19 -5.31
CA ILE A 85 0.71 1.23 -5.70
C ILE A 85 -0.49 1.52 -6.62
N PRO A 86 -0.65 0.86 -7.79
CA PRO A 86 -1.82 1.10 -8.63
C PRO A 86 -3.13 0.72 -7.93
N ILE A 87 -3.12 -0.28 -7.05
CA ILE A 87 -4.32 -0.67 -6.29
C ILE A 87 -4.74 0.41 -5.30
N ILE A 88 -3.79 1.00 -4.55
CA ILE A 88 -4.03 2.11 -3.62
C ILE A 88 -4.62 3.32 -4.36
N ILE A 89 -4.09 3.64 -5.55
CA ILE A 89 -4.62 4.73 -6.38
C ILE A 89 -6.07 4.43 -6.81
N LEU A 90 -6.33 3.21 -7.29
CA LEU A 90 -7.69 2.80 -7.67
C LEU A 90 -8.66 2.83 -6.49
N GLU A 91 -8.25 2.38 -5.31
CA GLU A 91 -9.08 2.47 -4.11
C GLU A 91 -9.41 3.91 -3.74
N SER A 92 -8.45 4.83 -3.85
CA SER A 92 -8.69 6.26 -3.64
C SER A 92 -9.77 6.81 -4.58
N TRP A 93 -9.75 6.40 -5.85
CA TRP A 93 -10.76 6.80 -6.83
C TRP A 93 -12.12 6.18 -6.55
N ILE A 94 -12.14 4.90 -6.15
CA ILE A 94 -13.36 4.21 -5.73
C ILE A 94 -14.00 4.93 -4.54
N TRP A 95 -13.20 5.31 -3.54
CA TRP A 95 -13.69 6.09 -2.40
C TRP A 95 -14.23 7.46 -2.81
N TYR A 96 -13.56 8.16 -3.73
CA TYR A 96 -14.09 9.40 -4.29
C TYR A 96 -15.47 9.17 -4.93
N TRP A 97 -15.62 8.13 -5.75
CA TRP A 97 -16.89 7.81 -6.39
C TRP A 97 -18.00 7.47 -5.40
N PHE A 98 -17.68 6.81 -4.28
CA PHE A 98 -18.65 6.56 -3.21
C PHE A 98 -19.15 7.84 -2.55
N ILE A 99 -18.31 8.87 -2.42
CA ILE A 99 -18.65 10.12 -1.74
C ILE A 99 -19.35 11.12 -2.69
N TYR A 100 -18.82 11.27 -3.91
CA TYR A 100 -19.21 12.35 -4.84
C TYR A 100 -19.94 11.85 -6.09
N GLY A 101 -20.07 10.54 -6.27
CA GLY A 101 -20.66 9.93 -7.45
C GLY A 101 -19.64 9.53 -8.51
N PHE A 102 -20.05 8.59 -9.37
CA PHE A 102 -19.20 8.01 -10.40
C PHE A 102 -19.01 8.99 -11.59
N THR A 103 -17.76 9.22 -11.98
CA THR A 103 -17.41 9.95 -13.20
C THR A 103 -16.08 9.46 -13.78
N PHE A 104 -16.02 9.34 -15.11
CA PHE A 104 -14.80 8.99 -15.84
C PHE A 104 -13.82 10.17 -15.97
N ASP A 105 -14.30 11.41 -15.84
CA ASP A 105 -13.47 12.61 -15.95
C ASP A 105 -12.37 12.65 -14.90
N LEU A 106 -12.60 11.99 -13.76
CA LEU A 106 -11.64 11.87 -12.67
C LEU A 106 -10.31 11.26 -13.13
N ILE A 107 -10.34 10.24 -14.00
CA ILE A 107 -9.12 9.54 -14.43
C ILE A 107 -8.26 10.49 -15.26
N ILE A 108 -8.89 11.20 -16.21
CA ILE A 108 -8.21 12.20 -17.04
C ILE A 108 -7.71 13.36 -16.17
N TYR A 109 -8.53 13.81 -15.23
CA TYR A 109 -8.19 14.86 -14.28
C TYR A 109 -6.96 14.49 -13.42
N TYR A 110 -6.86 13.24 -12.97
CA TYR A 110 -5.72 12.76 -12.20
C TYR A 110 -4.41 12.85 -12.98
N PHE A 111 -4.39 12.37 -14.23
CA PHE A 111 -3.18 12.32 -15.05
C PHE A 111 -2.82 13.66 -15.72
N THR A 112 -3.74 14.62 -15.80
CA THR A 112 -3.46 15.97 -16.33
C THR A 112 -2.90 16.92 -15.28
N ARG A 113 -2.90 16.53 -14.00
CA ARG A 113 -2.51 17.37 -12.87
C ARG A 113 -1.18 16.90 -12.27
N ILE A 114 -0.30 17.85 -11.92
CA ILE A 114 0.98 17.56 -11.25
C ILE A 114 0.78 16.80 -9.93
N GLN A 115 -0.34 17.07 -9.26
CA GLN A 115 -0.78 16.40 -8.03
C GLN A 115 -0.91 14.88 -8.19
N GLY A 116 -1.33 14.38 -9.37
CA GLY A 116 -1.39 12.94 -9.64
C GLY A 116 -0.01 12.31 -9.69
N TYR A 117 0.96 12.99 -10.30
CA TYR A 117 2.35 12.53 -10.34
C TYR A 117 3.04 12.60 -8.98
N LEU A 118 2.77 13.64 -8.18
CA LEU A 118 3.24 13.72 -6.80
C LEU A 118 2.67 12.59 -5.93
N THR A 119 1.41 12.23 -6.16
CA THR A 119 0.78 11.07 -5.51
C THR A 119 1.51 9.78 -5.87
N ILE A 120 1.74 9.50 -7.15
CA ILE A 120 2.50 8.31 -7.57
C ILE A 120 3.89 8.30 -6.94
N LEU A 121 4.62 9.42 -7.01
CA LEU A 121 5.97 9.54 -6.46
C LEU A 121 5.99 9.27 -4.95
N SER A 122 5.06 9.86 -4.20
CA SER A 122 4.96 9.65 -2.76
C SER A 122 4.69 8.19 -2.39
N LEU A 123 3.77 7.53 -3.10
CA LEU A 123 3.47 6.12 -2.90
C LEU A 123 4.69 5.25 -3.21
N VAL A 124 5.39 5.53 -4.31
CA VAL A 124 6.65 4.84 -4.66
C VAL A 124 7.66 4.98 -3.53
N VAL A 125 7.89 6.18 -2.99
CA VAL A 125 8.85 6.41 -1.90
C VAL A 125 8.46 5.64 -0.64
N VAL A 126 7.21 5.73 -0.19
CA VAL A 126 6.75 5.05 1.04
C VAL A 126 6.77 3.53 0.86
N VAL A 127 6.26 3.02 -0.25
CA VAL A 127 6.20 1.58 -0.52
C VAL A 127 7.59 0.98 -0.66
N LEU A 128 8.49 1.60 -1.44
CA LEU A 128 9.84 1.08 -1.62
C LEU A 128 10.64 1.14 -0.32
N SER A 129 10.60 2.26 0.42
CA SER A 129 11.30 2.36 1.70
C SER A 129 10.84 1.30 2.70
N ALA A 130 9.52 1.11 2.84
CA ALA A 130 8.96 0.05 3.68
C ALA A 130 9.37 -1.35 3.24
N SER A 131 9.37 -1.60 1.93
CA SER A 131 9.73 -2.91 1.37
C SER A 131 11.20 -3.23 1.55
N PHE A 132 12.11 -2.26 1.37
CA PHE A 132 13.53 -2.46 1.63
C PHE A 132 13.80 -2.74 3.10
N VAL A 133 13.17 -1.98 4.00
CA VAL A 133 13.31 -2.21 5.45
C VAL A 133 12.75 -3.59 5.85
N GLY A 134 11.61 -3.98 5.30
CA GLY A 134 11.01 -5.32 5.50
C GLY A 134 11.93 -6.44 5.01
N ALA A 135 12.52 -6.29 3.83
CA ALA A 135 13.43 -7.27 3.25
C ALA A 135 14.70 -7.43 4.10
N ILE A 136 15.33 -6.32 4.53
CA ILE A 136 16.53 -6.34 5.37
C ILE A 136 16.22 -6.98 6.73
N ALA A 137 15.09 -6.61 7.35
CA ALA A 137 14.68 -7.16 8.63
C ALA A 137 14.48 -8.68 8.54
N LYS A 138 13.91 -9.17 7.43
CA LYS A 138 13.71 -10.59 7.18
C LYS A 138 15.02 -11.36 7.07
N VAL A 139 15.97 -10.87 6.27
CA VAL A 139 17.28 -11.52 6.10
C VAL A 139 17.98 -11.66 7.44
N LYS A 140 17.99 -10.60 8.25
CA LYS A 140 18.58 -10.67 9.61
C LYS A 140 17.86 -11.68 10.50
N TYR A 141 16.53 -11.71 10.48
CA TYR A 141 15.74 -12.65 11.28
C TYR A 141 16.06 -14.12 10.92
N GLU A 142 16.18 -14.43 9.63
CA GLU A 142 16.55 -15.76 9.15
C GLU A 142 17.98 -16.15 9.55
N GLU A 143 18.93 -15.21 9.51
CA GLU A 143 20.31 -15.44 9.99
C GLU A 143 20.34 -15.77 11.48
N TYR A 144 19.63 -15.02 12.32
CA TYR A 144 19.55 -15.28 13.76
C TYR A 144 18.94 -16.65 14.06
N THR A 145 17.82 -16.98 13.38
CA THR A 145 17.14 -18.27 13.59
C THR A 145 18.00 -19.46 13.16
N ARG A 146 18.81 -19.30 12.10
CA ARG A 146 19.76 -20.34 11.67
C ARG A 146 20.87 -20.55 12.71
N LEU A 147 21.41 -19.49 13.28
CA LEU A 147 22.47 -19.56 14.29
C LEU A 147 22.00 -20.27 15.57
N GLU A 148 20.74 -20.06 16.00
CA GLU A 148 20.15 -20.76 17.15
C GLU A 148 19.94 -22.26 16.90
N LEU A 149 19.72 -22.68 15.65
CA LEU A 149 19.57 -24.09 15.30
C LEU A 149 20.90 -24.84 15.21
N GLU A 150 22.01 -24.11 15.06
CA GLU A 150 23.37 -24.65 14.98
C GLU A 150 24.10 -24.69 16.34
N SER A 151 23.56 -24.04 17.39
CA SER A 151 24.10 -23.99 18.76
C SER A 151 23.47 -25.05 19.69
#